data_AF-T1BUL3-F1
#
_entry.id   AF-T1BUL3-F1
#
_cell.length_a   1.000
_cell.length_b   1.000
_cell.length_c   1.000
_cell.angle_alpha   90.00
_cell.angle_beta   90.00
_cell.angle_gamma   90.00
#
_symmetry.space_group_name_H-M   'P 1'
#
loop_
_entity.id
_entity.type
_entity.pdbx_description
1 polymer ?
#
loop_
_entity_poly.entity_id
_entity_poly.type
_entity_poly.pdbx_seq_one_letter_code
_entity_poly.pdbx_strand_id
1 'polypeptide(L)'
;MGAAVFLGALLLMLSPMSQAISFQKKLRPAPPNPIAIRSEHFHVHGSKGKPSDEVFSGDVTLHQGDITIHAARARMQLSPSGNLLHARAWGTPAHFMQKPPQGPVTTGTAHEIVYEADHNTYLLIGGATLSRGTEHVKAHQIVYDVTTATINASQKPGGKRVYIVIPAKHHPHR
;
A
#
# COMPACT_ATOMS: atom_id res chain seq x y z
N MET A 1 43.27 80.14 -19.08
CA MET A 1 42.63 80.10 -20.41
C MET A 1 41.92 78.76 -20.56
N GLY A 2 40.59 78.80 -20.69
CA GLY A 2 39.63 77.77 -21.15
C GLY A 2 39.81 76.27 -20.87
N ALA A 3 39.06 75.73 -19.89
CA ALA A 3 38.48 74.38 -19.82
C ALA A 3 37.56 74.39 -18.56
N ALA A 4 36.38 73.79 -18.46
CA ALA A 4 35.82 72.62 -19.11
C ALA A 4 34.28 72.64 -19.07
N VAL A 5 33.68 72.04 -20.09
CA VAL A 5 32.29 71.55 -20.12
C VAL A 5 32.34 70.06 -19.78
N PHE A 6 31.46 69.58 -18.91
CA PHE A 6 30.54 68.44 -19.11
C PHE A 6 29.96 67.99 -17.75
N LEU A 7 28.67 68.28 -17.56
CA LEU A 7 27.85 67.78 -16.46
C LEU A 7 27.21 66.46 -16.91
N GLY A 8 27.76 65.33 -16.49
CA GLY A 8 27.16 64.01 -16.67
C GLY A 8 26.28 63.65 -15.48
N ALA A 9 24.96 63.72 -15.64
CA ALA A 9 23.99 63.29 -14.64
C ALA A 9 23.87 61.75 -14.66
N LEU A 10 24.23 61.11 -13.55
CA LEU A 10 24.17 59.67 -13.31
C LEU A 10 22.73 59.26 -12.96
N LEU A 11 22.07 58.54 -13.87
CA LEU A 11 20.72 58.00 -13.68
C LEU A 11 20.80 56.69 -12.86
N LEU A 12 20.40 56.73 -11.59
CA LEU A 12 20.26 55.53 -10.75
C LEU A 12 19.01 54.74 -11.18
N MET A 13 19.23 53.60 -11.86
CA MET A 13 18.18 52.64 -12.22
C MET A 13 17.65 51.95 -10.96
N LEU A 14 16.42 52.29 -10.54
CA LEU A 14 15.67 51.54 -9.53
C LEU A 14 15.12 50.26 -10.18
N SER A 15 15.81 49.14 -9.99
CA SER A 15 15.31 47.82 -10.40
C SER A 15 14.12 47.42 -9.53
N PRO A 16 12.94 47.06 -10.09
CA PRO A 16 11.86 46.51 -9.29
C PRO A 16 12.25 45.11 -8.83
N MET A 17 12.50 44.98 -7.53
CA MET A 17 12.68 43.69 -6.87
C MET A 17 11.38 42.88 -7.03
N SER A 18 11.38 41.93 -7.97
CA SER A 18 10.26 41.01 -8.17
C SER A 18 10.06 40.21 -6.88
N GLN A 19 9.05 40.57 -6.10
CA GLN A 19 8.55 39.72 -5.04
C GLN A 19 7.79 38.57 -5.71
N ALA A 20 8.48 37.45 -5.91
CA ALA A 20 7.81 36.22 -6.29
C ALA A 20 6.94 35.77 -5.10
N ILE A 21 5.61 35.89 -5.25
CA ILE A 21 4.66 35.26 -4.34
C ILE A 21 4.80 33.76 -4.55
N SER A 22 5.56 33.10 -3.67
CA SER A 22 5.65 31.65 -3.63
C SER A 22 4.30 31.07 -3.19
N PHE A 23 3.43 30.79 -4.16
CA PHE A 23 2.29 29.91 -3.97
C PHE A 23 2.82 28.49 -3.72
N GLN A 24 3.14 28.18 -2.46
CA GLN A 24 3.20 26.78 -2.05
C GLN A 24 1.78 26.22 -2.12
N LYS A 25 1.42 25.71 -3.30
CA LYS A 25 0.26 24.84 -3.49
C LYS A 25 0.45 23.68 -2.51
N LYS A 26 -0.25 23.71 -1.38
CA LYS A 26 -0.29 22.59 -0.43
C LYS A 26 -0.66 21.36 -1.25
N LEU A 27 0.31 20.48 -1.54
CA LEU A 27 0.07 19.28 -2.32
C LEU A 27 -1.03 18.52 -1.58
N ARG A 28 -2.21 18.41 -2.20
CA ARG A 28 -3.23 17.51 -1.69
C ARG A 28 -2.59 16.11 -1.75
N PRO A 29 -2.68 15.30 -0.68
CA PRO A 29 -2.20 13.93 -0.75
C PRO A 29 -2.85 13.23 -1.95
N ALA A 30 -2.06 12.44 -2.67
CA ALA A 30 -2.59 11.66 -3.78
C ALA A 30 -3.73 10.76 -3.26
N PRO A 31 -4.82 10.61 -4.01
CA PRO A 31 -5.89 9.69 -3.62
C PRO A 31 -5.33 8.25 -3.54
N PRO A 32 -5.87 7.41 -2.65
CA PRO A 32 -5.46 6.01 -2.56
C PRO A 32 -5.70 5.29 -3.89
N ASN A 33 -4.87 4.30 -4.17
CA ASN A 33 -5.02 3.50 -5.39
C ASN A 33 -6.38 2.76 -5.37
N PRO A 34 -7.12 2.75 -6.51
CA PRO A 34 -8.38 2.04 -6.61
C PRO A 34 -8.15 0.53 -6.49
N ILE A 35 -9.19 -0.18 -6.04
CA ILE A 35 -9.20 -1.64 -5.99
C ILE A 35 -9.98 -2.15 -7.21
N ALA A 36 -9.29 -2.86 -8.10
CA ALA A 36 -9.88 -3.54 -9.25
C ALA A 36 -10.06 -5.03 -8.93
N ILE A 37 -11.21 -5.60 -9.25
CA ILE A 37 -11.54 -7.01 -8.96
C ILE A 37 -12.02 -7.67 -10.24
N ARG A 38 -11.55 -8.89 -10.48
CA ARG A 38 -12.02 -9.79 -11.53
C ARG A 38 -12.46 -11.11 -10.90
N SER A 39 -13.58 -11.63 -11.35
CA SER A 39 -14.14 -12.91 -10.92
C SER A 39 -15.16 -13.44 -11.92
N GLU A 40 -15.54 -14.70 -11.79
CA GLU A 40 -16.61 -15.32 -12.59
C GLU A 40 -18.00 -14.86 -12.13
N HIS A 41 -18.17 -14.68 -10.82
CA HIS A 41 -19.44 -14.28 -10.21
C HIS A 41 -19.28 -13.09 -9.28
N PHE A 42 -20.34 -12.29 -9.20
CA PHE A 42 -20.46 -11.12 -8.33
C PHE A 42 -21.89 -11.02 -7.81
N HIS A 43 -22.04 -10.86 -6.49
CA HIS A 43 -23.32 -10.64 -5.82
C HIS A 43 -23.19 -9.56 -4.77
N VAL A 44 -24.19 -8.68 -4.68
CA VAL A 44 -24.23 -7.62 -3.67
C VAL A 44 -25.44 -7.84 -2.77
N HIS A 45 -25.20 -7.83 -1.47
CA HIS A 45 -26.24 -7.73 -0.46
C HIS A 45 -26.17 -6.35 0.18
N GLY A 46 -27.26 -5.59 0.12
CA GLY A 46 -27.27 -4.26 0.69
C GLY A 46 -28.65 -3.64 0.67
N SER A 47 -28.82 -2.56 1.41
CA SER A 47 -30.02 -1.73 1.40
C SER A 47 -29.59 -0.27 1.36
N LYS A 48 -30.38 0.59 0.72
CA LYS A 48 -30.09 2.03 0.65
C LYS A 48 -29.82 2.59 2.05
N GLY A 49 -28.72 3.33 2.19
CA GLY A 49 -28.32 3.97 3.46
C GLY A 49 -27.67 3.03 4.49
N LYS A 50 -27.38 1.77 4.14
CA LYS A 50 -26.67 0.82 5.01
C LYS A 50 -25.37 0.34 4.34
N PRO A 51 -24.41 -0.20 5.11
CA PRO A 51 -23.25 -0.87 4.54
C PRO A 51 -23.67 -1.96 3.54
N SER A 52 -22.91 -2.12 2.47
CA SER A 52 -23.09 -3.21 1.50
C SER A 52 -22.07 -4.32 1.74
N ASP A 53 -22.49 -5.54 1.43
CA ASP A 53 -21.67 -6.74 1.40
C ASP A 53 -21.56 -7.25 -0.04
N GLU A 54 -20.38 -7.08 -0.62
CA GLU A 54 -20.07 -7.46 -1.99
C GLU A 54 -19.30 -8.78 -1.99
N VAL A 55 -19.79 -9.77 -2.73
CA VAL A 55 -19.24 -11.13 -2.76
C VAL A 55 -18.80 -11.48 -4.18
N PHE A 56 -17.55 -11.89 -4.30
CA PHE A 56 -16.89 -12.30 -5.54
C PHE A 56 -16.51 -13.78 -5.42
N SER A 57 -16.72 -14.57 -6.45
CA SER A 57 -16.34 -15.99 -6.44
C SER A 57 -16.01 -16.51 -7.83
N GLY A 58 -15.18 -17.54 -7.89
CA GLY A 58 -14.64 -18.10 -9.13
C GLY A 58 -13.48 -17.25 -9.63
N ASP A 59 -12.28 -17.81 -9.54
CA ASP A 59 -10.98 -17.20 -9.91
C ASP A 59 -10.89 -15.69 -9.59
N VAL A 60 -10.93 -15.36 -8.29
CA VAL A 60 -10.93 -13.97 -7.84
C VAL A 60 -9.50 -13.42 -7.91
N THR A 61 -9.32 -12.37 -8.70
CA THR A 61 -8.08 -11.59 -8.74
C THR A 61 -8.36 -10.14 -8.38
N LEU A 62 -7.65 -9.63 -7.38
CA LEU A 62 -7.79 -8.27 -6.86
C LEU A 62 -6.47 -7.51 -7.04
N HIS A 63 -6.54 -6.30 -7.57
CA HIS A 63 -5.39 -5.41 -7.80
C HIS A 63 -5.59 -4.06 -7.11
N GLN A 64 -4.58 -3.62 -6.36
CA GLN A 64 -4.56 -2.29 -5.72
C GLN A 64 -3.14 -1.73 -5.77
N GLY A 65 -2.88 -0.80 -6.69
CA GLY A 65 -1.52 -0.27 -6.87
C GLY A 65 -0.54 -1.37 -7.23
N ASP A 66 0.43 -1.62 -6.36
CA ASP A 66 1.44 -2.68 -6.48
C ASP A 66 1.05 -4.02 -5.84
N ILE A 67 -0.15 -4.11 -5.26
CA ILE A 67 -0.67 -5.30 -4.60
C ILE A 67 -1.55 -6.11 -5.55
N THR A 68 -1.37 -7.43 -5.51
CA THR A 68 -2.22 -8.42 -6.17
C THR A 68 -2.63 -9.51 -5.18
N ILE A 69 -3.90 -9.89 -5.17
CA ILE A 69 -4.42 -11.03 -4.40
C ILE A 69 -5.13 -11.99 -5.35
N HIS A 70 -4.80 -13.28 -5.24
CA HIS A 70 -5.54 -14.36 -5.90
C HIS A 70 -6.24 -15.24 -4.86
N ALA A 71 -7.51 -15.56 -5.11
CA ALA A 71 -8.35 -16.29 -4.18
C ALA A 71 -9.49 -17.03 -4.90
N ALA A 72 -10.11 -17.99 -4.23
CA ALA A 72 -11.31 -18.65 -4.74
C ALA A 72 -12.58 -17.79 -4.52
N ARG A 73 -12.58 -17.00 -3.44
CA ARG A 73 -13.71 -16.14 -3.04
C ARG A 73 -13.19 -14.88 -2.35
N ALA A 74 -13.88 -13.76 -2.54
CA ALA A 74 -13.69 -12.56 -1.72
C ALA A 74 -15.04 -11.98 -1.24
N ARG A 75 -15.00 -11.26 -0.13
CA ARG A 75 -16.09 -10.43 0.40
C ARG A 75 -15.55 -9.06 0.77
N MET A 76 -16.22 -7.99 0.32
CA MET A 76 -15.94 -6.62 0.73
C MET A 76 -17.12 -6.05 1.47
N GLN A 77 -16.83 -5.31 2.54
CA GLN A 77 -17.84 -4.51 3.21
C GLN A 77 -17.58 -3.04 2.91
N LEU A 78 -18.54 -2.37 2.27
CA LEU A 78 -18.45 -0.93 2.00
C LEU A 78 -19.39 -0.16 2.93
N SER A 79 -18.99 1.04 3.33
CA SER A 79 -19.84 1.98 4.05
C SER A 79 -21.01 2.45 3.16
N PRO A 80 -22.06 3.09 3.72
CA PRO A 80 -23.12 3.71 2.93
C PRO A 80 -22.64 4.75 1.91
N SER A 81 -21.45 5.33 2.14
CA SER A 81 -20.80 6.30 1.25
C SER A 81 -19.88 5.65 0.21
N GLY A 82 -19.83 4.31 0.15
CA GLY A 82 -19.01 3.55 -0.79
C GLY A 82 -17.54 3.40 -0.39
N ASN A 83 -17.16 3.73 0.85
CA ASN A 83 -15.79 3.55 1.32
C ASN A 83 -15.57 2.11 1.76
N LEU A 84 -14.45 1.50 1.37
CA LEU A 84 -14.09 0.17 1.86
C LEU A 84 -13.83 0.22 3.37
N LEU A 85 -14.53 -0.64 4.12
CA LEU A 85 -14.29 -0.86 5.54
C LEU A 85 -13.26 -1.97 5.73
N HIS A 86 -13.56 -3.15 5.18
CA HIS A 86 -12.63 -4.28 5.15
C HIS A 86 -12.95 -5.21 3.98
N ALA A 87 -11.92 -5.95 3.54
CA ALA A 87 -12.04 -6.99 2.54
C ALA A 87 -11.49 -8.30 3.08
N ARG A 88 -12.09 -9.43 2.69
CA ARG A 88 -11.63 -10.77 3.03
C ARG A 88 -11.54 -11.61 1.77
N ALA A 89 -10.48 -12.38 1.63
CA ALA A 89 -10.25 -13.28 0.52
C ALA A 89 -9.89 -14.66 1.05
N TRP A 90 -10.50 -15.71 0.48
CA TRP A 90 -10.33 -17.10 0.92
C TRP A 90 -9.87 -17.99 -0.24
N GLY A 91 -9.02 -18.96 0.08
CA GLY A 91 -8.52 -19.93 -0.89
C GLY A 91 -7.83 -21.12 -0.23
N THR A 92 -7.35 -22.04 -1.07
CA THR A 92 -6.62 -23.25 -0.65
C THR A 92 -5.27 -23.38 -1.37
N PRO A 93 -4.33 -22.43 -1.21
CA PRO A 93 -4.41 -21.21 -0.39
C PRO A 93 -4.87 -19.97 -1.18
N ALA A 94 -5.19 -18.88 -0.49
CA ALA A 94 -5.19 -17.54 -1.05
C ALA A 94 -3.75 -17.01 -1.13
N HIS A 95 -3.46 -16.21 -2.15
CA HIS A 95 -2.13 -15.69 -2.44
C HIS A 95 -2.11 -14.17 -2.38
N PHE A 96 -1.10 -13.63 -1.68
CA PHE A 96 -0.77 -12.21 -1.62
C PHE A 96 0.54 -11.94 -2.37
N MET A 97 0.60 -10.85 -3.12
CA MET A 97 1.83 -10.34 -3.70
C MET A 97 1.85 -8.82 -3.65
N GLN A 98 2.99 -8.24 -3.29
CA GLN A 98 3.29 -6.83 -3.45
C GLN A 98 4.60 -6.65 -4.22
N LYS A 99 4.55 -5.86 -5.29
CA LYS A 99 5.70 -5.54 -6.14
C LYS A 99 5.97 -4.03 -6.14
N PRO A 100 6.67 -3.49 -5.12
CA PRO A 100 6.93 -2.06 -5.05
C PRO A 100 7.80 -1.59 -6.23
N PRO A 101 7.75 -0.30 -6.60
CA PRO A 101 8.58 0.25 -7.69
C PRO A 101 10.08 0.04 -7.47
N GLN A 102 10.50 0.01 -6.20
CA GLN A 102 11.86 -0.27 -5.77
C GLN A 102 11.82 -1.19 -4.56
N GLY A 103 12.78 -2.12 -4.47
CA GLY A 103 12.91 -3.06 -3.36
C GLY A 103 12.42 -4.48 -3.68
N PRO A 104 12.47 -5.37 -2.67
CA PRO A 104 12.14 -6.78 -2.86
C PRO A 104 10.64 -7.00 -3.02
N VAL A 105 10.27 -7.98 -3.86
CA VAL A 105 8.90 -8.49 -3.93
C VAL A 105 8.56 -9.17 -2.62
N THR A 106 7.38 -8.85 -2.07
CA THR A 106 6.79 -9.57 -0.93
C THR A 106 5.69 -10.49 -1.45
N THR A 107 5.74 -11.76 -1.08
CA THR A 107 4.69 -12.75 -1.40
C THR A 107 4.20 -13.40 -0.12
N GLY A 108 2.98 -13.92 -0.12
CA GLY A 108 2.46 -14.67 1.01
C GLY A 108 1.31 -15.58 0.62
N THR A 109 1.06 -16.57 1.47
CA THR A 109 -0.06 -17.52 1.30
C THR A 109 -0.76 -17.73 2.63
N ALA A 110 -2.07 -17.88 2.61
CA ALA A 110 -2.86 -18.22 3.79
C ALA A 110 -4.21 -18.82 3.40
N HIS A 111 -4.93 -19.42 4.34
CA HIS A 111 -6.33 -19.81 4.10
C HIS A 111 -7.24 -18.59 3.91
N GLU A 112 -6.97 -17.52 4.66
CA GLU A 112 -7.70 -16.26 4.62
C GLU A 112 -6.72 -15.08 4.58
N ILE A 113 -7.02 -14.09 3.75
CA ILE A 113 -6.34 -12.78 3.72
C ILE A 113 -7.39 -11.71 4.02
N VAL A 114 -7.19 -10.94 5.08
CA VAL A 114 -8.05 -9.81 5.45
C VAL A 114 -7.31 -8.51 5.22
N TYR A 115 -7.94 -7.55 4.57
CA TYR A 115 -7.48 -6.17 4.49
C TYR A 115 -8.32 -5.29 5.40
N GLU A 116 -7.66 -4.64 6.36
CA GLU A 116 -8.26 -3.66 7.28
C GLU A 116 -7.92 -2.26 6.78
N ALA A 117 -8.88 -1.57 6.15
CA ALA A 117 -8.63 -0.31 5.46
C ALA A 117 -8.19 0.81 6.40
N ASP A 118 -8.76 0.89 7.60
CA ASP A 118 -8.45 1.91 8.61
C ASP A 118 -6.98 1.86 9.08
N HIS A 119 -6.39 0.67 9.06
CA HIS A 119 -5.02 0.43 9.53
C HIS A 119 -4.03 0.26 8.37
N ASN A 120 -4.52 0.13 7.14
CA ASN A 120 -3.74 -0.24 5.96
C ASN A 120 -2.91 -1.53 6.17
N THR A 121 -3.52 -2.53 6.81
CA THR A 121 -2.86 -3.80 7.14
C THR A 121 -3.50 -4.99 6.44
N TYR A 122 -2.66 -5.96 6.05
CA TYR A 122 -3.06 -7.26 5.56
C TYR A 122 -2.81 -8.32 6.63
N LEU A 123 -3.85 -9.06 6.99
CA LEU A 123 -3.77 -10.19 7.92
C LEU A 123 -3.86 -11.47 7.12
N LEU A 124 -2.79 -12.25 7.11
CA LEU A 124 -2.72 -13.59 6.54
C LEU A 124 -2.99 -14.59 7.67
N ILE A 125 -4.06 -15.39 7.56
CA ILE A 125 -4.59 -16.21 8.65
C ILE A 125 -4.75 -17.67 8.21
N GLY A 126 -4.33 -18.59 9.08
CA GLY A 126 -4.46 -20.02 8.86
C GLY A 126 -3.35 -20.56 7.96
N GLY A 127 -2.24 -20.98 8.59
CA GLY A 127 -1.08 -21.51 7.85
C GLY A 127 -0.36 -20.44 7.04
N ALA A 128 -0.28 -19.23 7.59
CA ALA A 128 0.28 -18.06 6.92
C ALA A 128 1.77 -18.23 6.63
N THR A 129 2.16 -17.95 5.39
CA THR A 129 3.54 -17.79 4.97
C THR A 129 3.74 -16.42 4.36
N LEU A 130 4.93 -15.85 4.55
CA LEU A 130 5.34 -14.61 3.91
C LEU A 130 6.81 -14.71 3.52
N SER A 131 7.16 -14.26 2.32
CA SER A 131 8.53 -14.22 1.82
C SER A 131 8.84 -12.83 1.29
N ARG A 132 9.98 -12.27 1.67
CA ARG A 132 10.45 -10.96 1.18
C ARG A 132 11.93 -11.05 0.81
N GLY A 133 12.21 -11.01 -0.48
CA GLY A 133 13.55 -11.28 -0.98
C GLY A 133 14.00 -12.68 -0.56
N THR A 134 14.92 -12.74 0.39
CA THR A 134 15.49 -13.99 0.89
C THR A 134 15.02 -14.33 2.33
N GLU A 135 14.22 -13.46 2.94
CA GLU A 135 13.59 -13.68 4.24
C GLU A 135 12.30 -14.49 4.09
N HIS A 136 12.06 -15.42 5.02
CA HIS A 136 10.85 -16.24 5.04
C HIS A 136 10.25 -16.30 6.46
N VAL A 137 8.94 -16.14 6.55
CA VAL A 137 8.16 -16.21 7.80
C VAL A 137 7.05 -17.23 7.64
N LYS A 138 6.86 -18.09 8.64
CA LYS A 138 5.70 -18.98 8.77
C LYS A 138 5.09 -18.83 10.15
N ALA A 139 3.78 -18.61 10.20
CA ALA A 139 3.04 -18.44 11.44
C ALA A 139 1.58 -18.87 11.29
N HIS A 140 0.84 -18.91 12.40
CA HIS A 140 -0.61 -19.06 12.30
C HIS A 140 -1.25 -17.82 11.68
N GLN A 141 -0.80 -16.64 12.12
CA GLN A 141 -1.24 -15.36 11.64
C GLN A 141 -0.03 -14.45 11.39
N ILE A 142 -0.05 -13.73 10.28
CA ILE A 142 0.92 -12.68 9.95
C ILE A 142 0.15 -11.40 9.67
N VAL A 143 0.48 -10.32 10.38
CA VAL A 143 0.00 -8.97 10.12
C VAL A 143 1.08 -8.21 9.37
N TYR A 144 0.75 -7.70 8.20
CA TYR A 144 1.64 -6.92 7.36
C TYR A 144 1.12 -5.50 7.20
N ASP A 145 1.85 -4.53 7.72
CA ASP A 145 1.59 -3.10 7.50
C ASP A 145 2.29 -2.64 6.23
N VAL A 146 1.52 -2.25 5.23
CA VAL A 146 2.03 -1.86 3.92
C VAL A 146 2.68 -0.48 3.96
N THR A 147 2.26 0.38 4.88
CA THR A 147 2.76 1.75 5.02
C THR A 147 4.18 1.74 5.57
N THR A 148 4.42 0.93 6.61
CA THR A 148 5.72 0.85 7.29
C THR A 148 6.57 -0.33 6.83
N ALA A 149 6.01 -1.20 5.98
CA ALA A 149 6.56 -2.49 5.59
C ALA A 149 6.85 -3.45 6.78
N THR A 150 6.19 -3.25 7.92
CA THR A 150 6.43 -4.03 9.16
C THR A 150 5.67 -5.36 9.14
N ILE A 151 6.34 -6.44 9.58
CA ILE A 151 5.76 -7.78 9.71
C ILE A 151 5.65 -8.14 11.19
N ASN A 152 4.43 -8.41 11.65
CA ASN A 152 4.16 -8.97 12.98
C ASN A 152 3.58 -10.38 12.83
N ALA A 153 4.22 -11.38 13.41
CA ALA A 153 3.79 -12.77 13.33
C ALA A 153 3.35 -13.28 14.69
N SER A 154 2.19 -13.93 14.75
CA SER A 154 1.62 -14.46 15.99
C SER A 154 1.07 -15.87 15.80
N GLN A 155 0.83 -16.53 16.93
CA GLN A 155 0.21 -17.86 17.00
C GLN A 155 -1.21 -17.74 17.53
N LYS A 156 -2.03 -18.77 17.28
CA LYS A 156 -3.24 -18.98 18.07
C LYS A 156 -2.88 -19.16 19.55
N PRO A 157 -3.76 -18.78 20.50
CA PRO A 157 -3.62 -19.17 21.89
C PRO A 157 -3.36 -20.69 22.00
N GLY A 158 -2.25 -21.09 22.64
CA GLY A 158 -1.82 -22.49 22.76
C GLY A 158 -0.97 -23.04 21.59
N GLY A 159 -0.65 -22.23 20.57
CA GLY A 159 0.21 -22.61 19.45
C GLY A 159 1.71 -22.64 19.81
N LYS A 160 2.50 -23.47 19.10
CA LYS A 160 3.86 -23.82 19.56
C LYS A 160 4.93 -22.78 19.24
N ARG A 161 5.14 -22.31 17.99
CA ARG A 161 6.25 -21.39 17.64
C ARG A 161 6.02 -20.63 16.32
N VAL A 162 6.49 -19.38 16.23
CA VAL A 162 6.72 -18.67 14.95
C VAL A 162 8.04 -19.18 14.34
N TYR A 163 8.08 -19.39 13.02
CA TYR A 163 9.30 -19.81 12.30
C TYR A 163 9.75 -18.72 11.34
N ILE A 164 10.99 -18.27 11.46
CA ILE A 164 11.59 -17.21 10.64
C ILE A 164 12.94 -17.69 10.12
N VAL A 165 13.20 -17.50 8.84
CA VAL A 165 14.50 -17.72 8.20
C VAL A 165 15.00 -16.37 7.70
N ILE A 166 16.13 -15.92 8.27
CA ILE A 166 16.90 -14.77 7.77
C ILE A 166 18.21 -15.34 7.22
N PRO A 167 18.50 -15.17 5.93
CA PRO A 167 19.72 -15.71 5.34
C PRO A 167 20.93 -14.94 5.82
N ALA A 168 22.04 -15.65 6.00
CA ALA A 168 23.32 -15.04 6.31
C ALA A 168 23.80 -14.18 5.13
N LYS A 169 24.37 -12.99 5.42
CA LYS A 169 25.12 -12.25 4.41
C LYS A 169 26.33 -13.07 4.00
N HIS A 170 26.39 -13.53 2.75
CA HIS A 170 27.59 -14.13 2.21
C HIS A 170 28.63 -13.04 2.02
N HIS A 171 29.70 -13.02 2.82
CA HIS A 171 30.92 -12.33 2.45
C HIS A 171 31.65 -13.19 1.42
N PRO A 172 31.85 -12.74 0.17
CA PRO A 172 32.76 -13.43 -0.73
C PRO A 172 34.18 -13.25 -0.17
N HIS A 173 34.84 -14.36 0.18
CA HIS A 173 36.28 -14.36 0.38
C HIS A 173 36.92 -13.96 -0.97
N ARG A 174 37.57 -12.81 -0.99
CA ARG A 174 38.40 -12.37 -2.11
C ARG A 174 39.81 -12.19 -1.61
#